data_AF-A0A550H227-F1
#
_entry.id   AF-A0A550H227-F1
#
_cell.length_a   1.000
_cell.length_b   1.000
_cell.length_c   1.000
_cell.angle_alpha   90.00
_cell.angle_beta   90.00
_cell.angle_gamma   90.00
#
_symmetry.space_group_name_H-M   'P 1'
#
loop_
_entity.id
_entity.type
_entity.pdbx_description
1 polymer ?
#
loop_
_entity_poly.entity_id
_entity_poly.type
_entity_poly.pdbx_seq_one_letter_code
_entity_poly.pdbx_strand_id
1 'polypeptide(L)'
;MEHKNKKAVLIVLLLASSAFILPATLMVRGQPETLFSFTLTTPSTNPSRQEWSEVIQTSLQEVGIDAKRVIQDWGTIYDRALDPPDEIKGKIF
;
A
#
# COMPACT_ATOMS: atom_id res chain seq x y z
N MET A 1 -15.19 21.91 40.12
CA MET A 1 -14.08 22.51 39.34
C MET A 1 -12.96 21.51 39.01
N GLU A 2 -12.76 20.47 39.82
CA GLU A 2 -11.67 19.48 39.65
C GLU A 2 -11.74 18.63 38.37
N HIS A 3 -12.93 18.21 37.92
CA HIS A 3 -13.09 17.41 36.69
C HIS A 3 -12.79 18.17 35.39
N LYS A 4 -12.97 19.49 35.38
CA LYS A 4 -12.73 20.33 34.19
C LYS A 4 -11.23 20.40 33.88
N ASN A 5 -10.41 20.44 34.93
CA ASN A 5 -8.94 20.45 34.82
C ASN A 5 -8.40 19.10 34.33
N LYS A 6 -8.98 17.98 34.78
CA LYS A 6 -8.58 16.63 34.30
C LYS A 6 -8.85 16.44 32.80
N LYS A 7 -10.01 16.92 32.31
CA LYS A 7 -10.33 16.87 30.86
C LYS A 7 -9.43 17.78 30.03
N ALA A 8 -9.12 18.97 30.52
CA ALA A 8 -8.20 19.89 29.85
C ALA A 8 -6.78 19.31 29.74
N VAL A 9 -6.28 18.70 30.81
CA VAL A 9 -4.99 18.00 30.80
C VAL A 9 -4.99 16.84 29.80
N LEU A 10 -6.06 16.05 29.75
CA LEU A 10 -6.19 14.94 28.80
C LEU A 10 -6.18 15.42 27.33
N ILE A 11 -6.89 16.52 27.03
CA ILE A 11 -6.92 17.12 25.69
C ILE A 11 -5.54 17.65 25.30
N VAL A 12 -4.83 18.30 26.21
CA VAL A 12 -3.46 18.77 25.97
C VAL A 12 -2.51 17.60 25.73
N LEU A 13 -2.65 16.50 26.47
CA LEU A 13 -1.87 15.28 26.26
C LEU A 13 -2.17 14.62 24.90
N LEU A 14 -3.43 14.58 24.48
CA LEU A 14 -3.83 14.07 23.17
C LEU A 14 -3.33 14.95 22.02
N LEU A 15 -3.36 16.26 22.19
CA LEU A 15 -2.83 17.21 21.20
C LEU A 15 -1.29 17.18 21.13
N ALA A 16 -0.61 17.04 22.27
CA ALA A 16 0.83 16.89 22.31
C ALA A 16 1.24 15.58 21.63
N SER A 17 0.58 14.46 21.96
CA SER A 17 0.89 13.16 21.34
C SER A 17 0.61 13.14 19.83
N SER A 18 -0.48 13.73 19.35
CA SER A 18 -0.75 13.82 17.91
C SER A 18 0.29 14.67 17.17
N ALA A 19 0.77 15.76 17.79
CA ALA A 19 1.83 16.60 17.23
C ALA A 19 3.19 15.89 17.10
N PHE A 20 3.45 14.85 17.91
CA PHE A 20 4.67 14.03 17.79
C PHE A 20 4.52 12.84 16.83
N ILE A 21 3.31 12.32 16.63
CA ILE A 21 3.06 11.18 15.71
C ILE A 21 3.05 11.64 14.25
N LEU A 22 2.51 12.83 13.96
CA LEU A 22 2.41 13.38 12.60
C LEU A 22 3.76 13.56 11.88
N PRO A 23 4.82 14.10 12.50
CA PRO A 23 6.14 14.18 11.87
C PRO A 23 6.77 12.80 11.66
N ALA A 24 6.51 11.84 12.55
CA ALA A 24 7.02 10.48 12.41
C ALA A 24 6.43 9.77 11.18
N THR A 25 5.15 9.98 10.88
CA THR A 25 4.54 9.44 9.64
C THR A 25 5.03 10.18 8.37
N LEU A 26 5.41 11.45 8.47
CA LEU A 26 6.02 12.19 7.36
C LEU A 26 7.48 11.77 7.09
N MET A 27 8.18 11.26 8.10
CA MET A 27 9.56 10.77 7.98
C MET A 27 9.65 9.27 7.66
N VAL A 28 8.59 8.50 7.93
CA VAL A 28 8.40 7.17 7.35
C VAL A 28 7.89 7.36 5.91
N ARG A 29 8.81 7.75 5.02
CA ARG A 29 8.63 7.55 3.59
C ARG A 29 9.47 6.36 3.19
N GLY A 30 8.96 5.58 2.23
CA GLY A 30 9.75 4.54 1.59
C GLY A 30 11.13 5.04 1.17
N GLN A 31 12.14 4.18 1.22
CA GLN A 31 13.49 4.55 0.81
C GLN A 31 13.46 5.15 -0.61
N PRO A 32 14.29 6.18 -0.89
CA PRO A 32 14.29 6.84 -2.20
C PRO A 32 14.68 5.89 -3.34
N GLU A 33 15.39 4.80 -3.03
CA GLU A 33 15.60 3.68 -3.94
C GLU A 33 14.53 2.61 -3.71
N THR A 34 13.78 2.29 -4.76
CA THR A 34 12.85 1.15 -4.78
C THR A 34 13.64 -0.15 -4.80
N LEU A 35 13.91 -0.69 -3.60
CA LEU A 35 14.68 -1.94 -3.43
C LEU A 35 13.91 -3.19 -3.83
N PHE A 36 12.58 -3.09 -3.97
CA PHE A 36 11.70 -4.20 -4.28
C PHE A 36 10.62 -3.78 -5.28
N SER A 37 10.52 -4.53 -6.39
CA SER A 37 9.57 -4.29 -7.48
C SER A 37 8.84 -5.58 -7.84
N PHE A 38 7.54 -5.49 -8.09
CA PHE A 38 6.75 -6.62 -8.57
C PHE A 38 5.49 -6.18 -9.34
N THR A 39 4.94 -7.09 -10.12
CA THR A 39 3.71 -6.88 -10.88
C THR A 39 2.50 -7.44 -10.13
N LEU A 40 1.48 -6.60 -9.90
CA LEU A 40 0.18 -6.95 -9.33
C LEU A 40 -0.84 -7.19 -10.46
N THR A 41 -1.08 -8.46 -10.79
CA THR A 41 -2.02 -8.83 -11.85
C THR A 41 -3.46 -8.87 -11.35
N THR A 42 -4.39 -8.26 -12.09
CA THR A 42 -5.79 -8.16 -11.70
C THR A 42 -6.74 -8.50 -12.86
N PRO A 43 -7.81 -9.29 -12.63
CA PRO A 43 -8.73 -9.66 -13.70
C PRO A 43 -9.55 -8.48 -14.22
N SER A 44 -9.63 -8.36 -15.55
CA SER A 44 -10.40 -7.33 -16.26
C SER A 44 -11.92 -7.45 -16.07
N THR A 45 -12.41 -8.63 -15.69
CA THR A 45 -13.84 -8.94 -15.56
C THR A 45 -14.41 -8.72 -14.16
N ASN A 46 -13.58 -8.38 -13.16
CA ASN A 46 -14.04 -8.19 -11.78
C ASN A 46 -13.72 -6.78 -11.27
N PRO A 47 -14.69 -5.86 -11.29
CA PRO A 47 -14.50 -4.48 -10.83
C PRO A 47 -14.05 -4.38 -9.38
N SER A 48 -14.63 -5.18 -8.47
CA SER A 48 -14.22 -5.17 -7.06
C SER A 48 -12.74 -5.49 -6.89
N ARG A 49 -12.19 -6.44 -7.66
CA ARG A 49 -10.76 -6.78 -7.61
C ARG A 49 -9.90 -5.65 -8.18
N GLN A 50 -10.38 -4.91 -9.17
CA GLN A 50 -9.69 -3.74 -9.72
C GLN A 50 -9.59 -2.62 -8.68
N GLU A 51 -10.68 -2.32 -7.99
CA GLU A 51 -10.66 -1.34 -6.90
C GLU A 51 -9.70 -1.76 -5.78
N TRP A 52 -9.79 -3.01 -5.33
CA TRP A 52 -8.88 -3.52 -4.30
C TRP A 52 -7.40 -3.48 -4.74
N SER A 53 -7.12 -3.82 -5.99
CA SER A 53 -5.75 -3.79 -6.50
C SER A 53 -5.15 -2.38 -6.55
N GLU A 54 -5.98 -1.35 -6.74
CA GLU A 54 -5.56 0.04 -6.73
C GLU A 54 -5.22 0.53 -5.31
N VAL A 55 -6.05 0.16 -4.33
CA VAL A 55 -5.76 0.42 -2.92
C VAL A 55 -4.43 -0.25 -2.51
N ILE A 56 -4.27 -1.53 -2.86
CA ILE A 56 -3.03 -2.29 -2.53
C ILE A 56 -1.81 -1.65 -3.20
N GLN A 57 -1.90 -1.32 -4.49
CA GLN A 57 -0.81 -0.64 -5.21
C GLN A 57 -0.39 0.65 -4.49
N THR A 58 -1.36 1.48 -4.12
CA THR A 58 -1.12 2.76 -3.46
C THR A 58 -0.43 2.57 -2.11
N SER A 59 -0.96 1.69 -1.24
CA SER A 59 -0.38 1.44 0.08
C SER A 59 1.04 0.88 0.02
N LEU A 60 1.36 0.08 -1.01
CA LEU A 60 2.71 -0.45 -1.21
C LEU A 60 3.69 0.63 -1.68
N GLN A 61 3.25 1.50 -2.59
CA GLN A 61 4.06 2.62 -3.06
C GLN A 61 4.35 3.63 -1.94
N GLU A 62 3.40 3.87 -1.03
CA GLU A 62 3.60 4.72 0.15
C GLU A 62 4.76 4.26 1.04
N VAL A 63 4.99 2.94 1.13
CA VAL A 63 6.10 2.35 1.89
C VAL A 63 7.35 2.09 1.05
N GLY A 64 7.39 2.56 -0.21
CA GLY A 64 8.56 2.49 -1.08
C GLY A 64 8.71 1.20 -1.89
N ILE A 65 7.64 0.43 -2.04
CA ILE A 65 7.62 -0.76 -2.91
C ILE A 65 7.12 -0.35 -4.30
N ASP A 66 7.86 -0.69 -5.35
CA ASP A 66 7.44 -0.48 -6.74
C ASP A 66 6.44 -1.57 -7.17
N ALA A 67 5.18 -1.38 -6.78
CA ALA A 67 4.08 -2.24 -7.22
C ALA A 67 3.48 -1.71 -8.54
N LYS A 68 3.51 -2.53 -9.60
CA LYS A 68 2.92 -2.20 -10.90
C LYS A 68 1.67 -3.00 -11.15
N ARG A 69 0.53 -2.32 -11.24
CA ARG A 69 -0.76 -2.98 -11.52
C ARG A 69 -0.93 -3.25 -13.02
N VAL A 70 -1.26 -4.49 -13.36
CA VAL A 70 -1.58 -4.92 -14.74
C VAL A 70 -2.96 -5.55 -14.76
N ILE A 71 -3.88 -4.96 -15.53
CA ILE A 71 -5.22 -5.48 -15.75
C ILE A 71 -5.21 -6.37 -17.00
N GLN A 72 -5.67 -7.61 -16.85
CA GLN A 72 -5.61 -8.63 -17.91
C GLN A 72 -6.75 -9.64 -17.76
N ASP A 73 -7.03 -10.42 -18.81
CA ASP A 73 -8.03 -11.48 -18.75
C ASP A 73 -7.59 -12.64 -17.84
N TRP A 74 -8.55 -13.49 -17.44
CA TRP A 74 -8.28 -14.59 -16.52
C TRP A 74 -7.35 -15.66 -17.10
N GLY A 75 -7.44 -15.96 -18.40
CA GLY A 75 -6.57 -16.95 -19.03
C GLY A 75 -5.11 -16.53 -18.94
N THR A 76 -4.84 -15.28 -19.32
CA THR A 76 -3.51 -14.68 -19.18
C THR A 76 -3.01 -14.67 -17.73
N ILE A 77 -3.87 -14.42 -16.73
CA ILE A 77 -3.48 -14.51 -15.30
C ILE A 77 -3.12 -15.94 -14.94
N TYR A 78 -3.98 -16.89 -15.32
CA TYR A 78 -3.82 -18.31 -15.00
C TYR A 78 -2.49 -18.83 -15.56
N ASP A 79 -2.24 -18.60 -16.85
CA ASP A 79 -1.02 -19.03 -17.53
C ASP A 79 0.22 -18.41 -16.88
N ARG A 80 0.19 -17.12 -16.54
CA ARG A 80 1.36 -16.44 -15.96
C ARG A 80 1.63 -16.82 -14.50
N ALA A 81 0.59 -17.11 -13.72
CA ALA A 81 0.72 -17.35 -12.28
C ALA A 81 0.93 -18.82 -11.92
N LEU A 82 0.32 -19.74 -12.66
CA LEU A 82 0.31 -21.17 -12.30
C LEU A 82 1.23 -22.01 -13.18
N ASP A 83 1.32 -21.71 -14.48
CA ASP A 83 2.21 -22.42 -15.41
C ASP A 83 2.89 -21.45 -16.39
N PRO A 84 3.74 -20.52 -15.88
CA PRO A 84 4.34 -19.50 -16.72
C PRO A 84 5.22 -20.14 -17.80
N PRO A 85 5.12 -19.72 -19.07
CA PRO A 85 6.10 -20.05 -20.08
C PRO A 85 7.52 -19.70 -19.63
N ASP A 86 8.51 -20.52 -19.97
CA ASP A 86 9.92 -20.33 -19.56
C ASP A 86 10.47 -18.95 -19.90
N GLU A 87 9.99 -18.36 -21.00
CA GLU A 87 10.38 -17.04 -21.49
C GLU A 87 10.03 -15.90 -20.53
N ILE A 88 9.07 -16.10 -19.63
CA ILE A 88 8.55 -15.05 -18.74
C ILE A 88 8.79 -15.33 -17.24
N LYS A 89 9.34 -16.50 -16.90
CA LYS A 89 9.64 -16.84 -15.51
C LYS A 89 10.59 -15.80 -14.90
N GLY A 90 10.18 -15.23 -13.76
CA GLY A 90 10.96 -14.22 -13.02
C GLY A 90 10.99 -12.82 -13.64
N LYS A 91 10.24 -12.56 -14.71
CA LYS A 91 10.13 -11.22 -15.31
C LYS A 91 9.01 -10.39 -14.70
N ILE A 92 9.23 -9.08 -14.66
CA ILE A 92 8.22 -8.07 -14.31
C ILE A 92 7.70 -7.39 -15.59
N PHE A 93 6.45 -6.92 -15.54
CA PHE A 93 5.75 -6.26 -16.64
C PHE A 93 5.24 -4.88 -16.20
#